data_AF-A0A7X6SJH4-F1
#
_entry.id   AF-A0A7X6SJH4-F1
#
_cell.length_a   1.000
_cell.length_b   1.000
_cell.length_c   1.000
_cell.angle_alpha   90.00
_cell.angle_beta   90.00
_cell.angle_gamma   90.00
#
_symmetry.space_group_name_H-M   'P 1'
#
loop_
_entity.id
_entity.type
_entity.pdbx_description
1 polymer ?
#
loop_
_entity_poly.entity_id
_entity_poly.type
_entity_poly.pdbx_seq_one_letter_code
_entity_poly.pdbx_strand_id
1 'polypeptide(L)'
;PQGLSSTERITDVLRRANVALQRQQQFTVAMVRALVSGDELVAPVVREVRDLMAGIIVSALDTDQPTERELLVTEILSEVWLSSLVAWISGVEPASSVDRKMEAAVQLLFGQE
;
A
#
# COMPACT_ATOMS: atom_id res chain seq x y z
N PRO A 1 -5.16 -12.52 7.52
CA PRO A 1 -4.42 -11.49 8.28
C PRO A 1 -4.16 -12.02 9.70
N GLN A 2 -3.03 -11.69 10.34
CA GLN A 2 -2.77 -12.01 11.74
C GLN A 2 -2.91 -10.75 12.60
N GLY A 3 -3.44 -10.89 13.82
CA GLY A 3 -3.64 -9.77 14.75
C GLY A 3 -5.04 -9.76 15.39
N LEU A 4 -5.15 -9.20 16.59
CA LEU A 4 -6.40 -9.03 17.31
C LEU A 4 -7.09 -7.71 16.95
N SER A 5 -6.31 -6.67 16.61
CA SER A 5 -6.80 -5.36 16.17
C SER A 5 -6.72 -5.18 14.64
N SER A 6 -7.52 -4.25 14.10
CA SER A 6 -7.45 -3.84 12.68
C SER A 6 -6.06 -3.33 12.32
N THR A 7 -5.43 -2.55 13.20
CA THR A 7 -4.06 -2.04 13.06
C THR A 7 -3.03 -3.15 12.86
N GLU A 8 -3.10 -4.22 13.65
CA GLU A 8 -2.20 -5.38 13.52
C GLU A 8 -2.45 -6.13 12.22
N ARG A 9 -3.72 -6.37 11.86
CA ARG A 9 -4.10 -7.06 10.61
C ARG A 9 -3.64 -6.31 9.37
N ILE A 10 -3.85 -4.99 9.34
CA ILE A 10 -3.44 -4.11 8.22
C ILE A 10 -1.93 -4.11 8.10
N THR A 11 -1.22 -3.93 9.21
CA THR A 11 0.25 -3.95 9.25
C THR A 11 0.81 -5.28 8.71
N ASP A 12 0.23 -6.39 9.15
CA ASP A 12 0.65 -7.73 8.73
C ASP A 12 0.42 -8.00 7.23
N VAL A 13 -0.71 -7.57 6.69
CA VAL A 13 -1.02 -7.69 5.27
C VAL A 13 -0.10 -6.82 4.41
N LEU A 14 0.12 -5.56 4.80
CA LEU A 14 1.01 -4.65 4.09
C LEU A 14 2.45 -5.15 4.07
N ARG A 15 2.94 -5.65 5.21
CA ARG A 15 4.28 -6.26 5.30
C ARG A 15 4.43 -7.42 4.32
N ARG A 16 3.45 -8.32 4.24
CA ARG A 16 3.48 -9.44 3.28
C ARG A 16 3.46 -8.96 1.83
N ALA A 17 2.64 -7.96 1.50
CA ALA A 17 2.57 -7.39 0.17
C ALA A 17 3.92 -6.79 -0.24
N ASN A 18 4.55 -6.00 0.63
CA ASN A 18 5.86 -5.42 0.37
C ASN A 18 6.96 -6.47 0.22
N VAL A 19 6.98 -7.52 1.06
CA VAL A 19 7.93 -8.64 0.91
C VAL A 19 7.75 -9.32 -0.46
N ALA A 20 6.52 -9.49 -0.93
CA ALA A 20 6.27 -10.07 -2.26
C ALA A 20 6.83 -9.19 -3.39
N LEU A 21 6.65 -7.87 -3.29
CA LEU A 21 7.21 -6.92 -4.25
C LEU A 21 8.75 -6.91 -4.24
N GLN A 22 9.37 -6.90 -3.07
CA GLN A 22 10.83 -6.91 -2.94
C GLN A 22 11.43 -8.20 -3.53
N ARG A 23 10.76 -9.35 -3.38
CA ARG A 23 11.18 -10.62 -4.01
C ARG A 23 11.13 -10.59 -5.53
N GLN A 24 10.27 -9.76 -6.11
CA GLN A 24 10.12 -9.60 -7.56
C GLN A 24 10.63 -8.22 -8.03
N GLN A 25 11.71 -7.72 -7.44
CA GLN A 25 12.18 -6.34 -7.61
C GLN A 25 12.23 -5.84 -9.06
N GLN A 26 12.77 -6.62 -10.00
CA GLN A 26 12.85 -6.19 -11.42
C GLN A 26 11.47 -5.99 -12.04
N PHE A 27 10.53 -6.90 -11.74
CA PHE A 27 9.14 -6.78 -12.17
C PHE A 27 8.46 -5.58 -11.50
N THR A 28 8.63 -5.41 -10.19
CA THR A 28 8.08 -4.25 -9.47
C THR A 28 8.61 -2.93 -10.00
N VAL A 29 9.90 -2.81 -10.29
CA VAL A 29 10.49 -1.60 -10.89
C VAL A 29 9.87 -1.30 -12.26
N ALA A 30 9.74 -2.32 -13.12
CA ALA A 30 9.12 -2.14 -14.44
C ALA A 30 7.64 -1.73 -14.32
N MET A 31 6.89 -2.40 -13.44
CA MET A 31 5.48 -2.11 -13.17
C MET A 31 5.29 -0.69 -12.63
N VAL A 32 6.07 -0.27 -11.64
CA VAL A 32 5.96 1.09 -11.08
C VAL A 32 6.41 2.13 -12.08
N ARG A 33 7.44 1.89 -12.90
CA ARG A 33 7.82 2.79 -14.00
C ARG A 33 6.73 2.95 -15.04
N ALA A 34 6.06 1.85 -15.41
CA ALA A 34 4.88 1.92 -16.26
C ALA A 34 3.77 2.71 -15.57
N LEU A 35 3.56 2.50 -14.28
CA LEU A 35 2.51 3.17 -13.50
C LEU A 35 2.71 4.70 -13.41
N VAL A 36 3.95 5.16 -13.29
CA VAL A 36 4.29 6.60 -13.18
C VAL A 36 4.70 7.26 -14.48
N SER A 37 4.64 6.55 -15.62
CA SER A 37 5.02 7.09 -16.92
C SER A 37 4.14 8.27 -17.35
N GLY A 38 2.93 8.37 -16.77
CA GLY A 38 1.92 9.34 -17.17
C GLY A 38 1.31 9.05 -18.54
N ASP A 39 1.57 7.87 -19.12
CA ASP A 39 0.97 7.45 -20.38
C ASP A 39 -0.52 7.10 -20.15
N GLU A 40 -1.42 7.85 -20.80
CA GLU A 40 -2.86 7.63 -20.67
C GLU A 40 -3.28 6.21 -21.09
N LEU A 41 -2.50 5.56 -21.97
CA LEU A 41 -2.77 4.19 -22.42
C LEU A 41 -2.61 3.15 -21.31
N VAL A 42 -1.82 3.43 -20.26
CA VAL A 42 -1.66 2.52 -19.12
C VAL A 42 -2.54 2.87 -17.92
N ALA A 43 -3.28 3.99 -17.98
CA ALA A 43 -4.17 4.43 -16.90
C ALA A 43 -5.17 3.35 -16.40
N PRO A 44 -5.75 2.49 -17.26
CA PRO A 44 -6.60 1.38 -16.80
C PRO A 44 -5.86 0.39 -15.90
N VAL A 45 -4.62 0.02 -16.25
CA VAL A 45 -3.78 -0.89 -15.47
C VAL A 45 -3.37 -0.25 -14.15
N VAL A 46 -3.08 1.06 -14.17
CA VAL A 46 -2.79 1.84 -12.95
C VAL A 46 -3.97 1.82 -11.99
N ARG A 47 -5.20 2.00 -12.49
CA ARG A 47 -6.41 1.90 -11.68
C ARG A 47 -6.57 0.50 -11.08
N GLU A 48 -6.40 -0.54 -11.87
CA GLU A 48 -6.49 -1.93 -11.39
C GLU A 48 -5.49 -2.23 -10.26
N VAL A 49 -4.24 -1.80 -10.39
CA VAL A 49 -3.23 -1.98 -9.33
C VAL A 49 -3.61 -1.21 -8.05
N ARG A 50 -4.15 0.01 -8.19
CA ARG A 50 -4.63 0.80 -7.04
C ARG A 50 -5.83 0.14 -6.36
N ASP A 51 -6.78 -0.38 -7.14
CA ASP A 51 -7.96 -1.08 -6.64
C ASP A 51 -7.59 -2.37 -5.90
N LEU A 52 -6.61 -3.13 -6.42
CA LEU A 52 -6.08 -4.31 -5.75
C LEU A 52 -5.43 -3.96 -4.40
N MET A 53 -4.66 -2.86 -4.34
CA MET A 53 -4.05 -2.39 -3.11
C MET A 53 -5.09 -1.91 -2.08
N ALA A 54 -6.09 -1.16 -2.51
CA ALA A 54 -7.20 -0.76 -1.66
C ALA A 54 -7.95 -1.99 -1.13
N GLY A 55 -8.24 -2.97 -2.00
CA GLY A 55 -8.89 -4.23 -1.61
C GLY A 55 -8.08 -5.03 -0.59
N ILE A 56 -6.75 -5.05 -0.71
CA ILE A 56 -5.84 -5.66 0.27
C ILE A 56 -6.02 -5.00 1.65
N ILE A 57 -6.08 -3.67 1.72
CA ILE A 57 -6.24 -2.93 2.98
C ILE A 57 -7.65 -3.12 3.56
N VAL A 58 -8.69 -3.01 2.73
CA VAL A 58 -10.09 -3.22 3.15
C VAL A 58 -10.27 -4.63 3.70
N SER A 59 -9.70 -5.65 3.05
CA SER A 59 -9.77 -7.04 3.53
C SER A 59 -9.17 -7.25 4.93
N ALA A 60 -8.28 -6.34 5.37
CA ALA A 60 -7.64 -6.40 6.68
C ALA A 60 -8.46 -5.70 7.78
N LEU A 61 -9.43 -4.84 7.42
CA LEU A 61 -10.35 -4.22 8.38
C LEU A 61 -11.24 -5.27 9.07
N ASP A 62 -11.54 -6.38 8.40
CA ASP A 62 -12.41 -7.47 8.92
C ASP A 62 -13.83 -6.97 9.24
N THR A 63 -14.38 -6.15 8.35
CA THR A 63 -15.75 -5.61 8.43
C THR A 63 -16.40 -5.65 7.04
N ASP A 64 -17.69 -6.01 7.00
CA ASP A 64 -18.51 -5.97 5.78
C ASP A 64 -19.03 -4.54 5.47
N GLN A 65 -18.92 -3.62 6.43
CA GLN A 65 -19.38 -2.23 6.30
C GLN A 65 -18.33 -1.26 6.87
N PRO A 66 -17.27 -0.95 6.10
CA PRO A 66 -16.30 0.07 6.49
C PRO A 66 -16.96 1.43 6.67
N THR A 67 -16.58 2.14 7.72
CA THR A 67 -16.96 3.54 7.96
C THR A 67 -16.34 4.47 6.92
N GLU A 68 -16.90 5.66 6.70
CA GLU A 68 -16.30 6.69 5.83
C GLU A 68 -14.85 7.02 6.23
N ARG A 69 -14.57 7.02 7.54
CA ARG A 69 -13.21 7.22 8.07
C ARG A 69 -12.28 6.11 7.60
N GLU A 70 -12.68 4.85 7.70
CA GLU A 70 -11.85 3.71 7.30
C GLU A 70 -11.60 3.67 5.79
N LEU A 71 -12.59 4.06 4.98
CA LEU A 71 -12.43 4.24 3.54
C LEU A 71 -11.40 5.34 3.22
N LEU A 72 -11.54 6.51 3.85
CA LEU A 72 -10.59 7.61 3.66
C LEU A 72 -9.17 7.23 4.12
N VAL A 73 -9.04 6.52 5.24
CA VAL A 73 -7.75 6.02 5.71
C VAL A 73 -7.16 5.01 4.72
N THR A 74 -7.98 4.15 4.10
CA THR A 74 -7.54 3.22 3.06
C THR A 74 -7.00 3.95 1.83
N GLU A 75 -7.67 5.00 1.40
CA GLU A 75 -7.20 5.86 0.30
C GLU A 75 -5.85 6.49 0.65
N ILE A 76 -5.72 7.12 1.82
CA ILE A 76 -4.47 7.76 2.27
C ILE A 76 -3.32 6.76 2.35
N LEU A 77 -3.57 5.56 2.90
CA LEU A 77 -2.57 4.49 2.96
C LEU A 77 -2.10 4.07 1.56
N SER A 78 -3.02 4.00 0.60
CA SER A 78 -2.69 3.69 -0.80
C SER A 78 -1.79 4.77 -1.42
N GLU A 79 -2.01 6.04 -1.11
CA GLU A 79 -1.15 7.15 -1.56
C GLU A 79 0.25 7.10 -0.93
N VAL A 80 0.34 6.83 0.38
CA VAL A 80 1.62 6.69 1.09
C VAL A 80 2.43 5.53 0.53
N TRP A 81 1.77 4.41 0.23
CA TRP A 81 2.41 3.24 -0.36
C TRP A 81 2.99 3.57 -1.74
N LEU A 82 2.20 4.18 -2.61
CA LEU A 82 2.65 4.54 -3.96
C LEU A 82 3.84 5.51 -3.91
N SER A 83 3.73 6.57 -3.11
CA SER A 83 4.83 7.54 -2.93
C SER A 83 6.11 6.86 -2.42
N SER A 84 5.98 5.94 -1.47
CA SER A 84 7.11 5.20 -0.92
C SER A 84 7.77 4.27 -1.94
N LEU A 85 6.96 3.59 -2.77
CA LEU A 85 7.48 2.77 -3.87
C LEU A 85 8.22 3.61 -4.90
N VAL A 86 7.67 4.76 -5.29
CA VAL A 86 8.33 5.68 -6.24
C VAL A 86 9.67 6.16 -5.70
N ALA A 87 9.74 6.55 -4.43
CA ALA A 87 11.00 6.94 -3.79
C ALA A 87 12.03 5.79 -3.80
N TRP A 88 11.59 4.57 -3.51
CA TRP A 88 12.44 3.38 -3.53
C TRP A 88 12.95 3.04 -4.94
N ILE A 89 12.07 2.92 -5.93
CA ILE A 89 12.47 2.54 -7.31
C ILE A 89 13.31 3.62 -8.00
N SER A 90 13.23 4.87 -7.52
CA SER A 90 14.06 5.99 -7.99
C SER A 90 15.44 6.02 -7.32
N GLY A 91 15.67 5.16 -6.32
CA GLY A 91 16.92 5.12 -5.55
C GLY A 91 17.09 6.25 -4.53
N VAL A 92 16.04 7.06 -4.30
CA VAL A 92 16.04 8.14 -3.30
C VAL A 92 16.02 7.57 -1.89
N GLU A 93 15.34 6.44 -1.70
CA GLU A 93 15.15 5.76 -0.42
C GLU A 93 15.44 4.26 -0.54
N PRO A 94 15.90 3.58 0.53
CA PRO A 94 16.03 2.13 0.54
C PRO A 94 14.68 1.42 0.55
N ALA A 95 14.65 0.13 0.18
CA ALA A 95 13.43 -0.69 0.20
C ALA A 95 12.77 -0.72 1.60
N SER A 96 13.57 -0.71 2.65
CA SER A 96 13.12 -0.68 4.05
C SER A 96 12.31 0.57 4.42
N SER A 97 12.44 1.66 3.66
CA SER A 97 11.63 2.87 3.88
C SER A 97 10.16 2.66 3.51
N VAL A 98 9.83 1.72 2.64
CA VAL A 98 8.43 1.39 2.30
C VAL A 98 7.73 0.79 3.51
N ASP A 99 8.32 -0.24 4.13
CA ASP A 99 7.76 -0.90 5.30
C ASP A 99 7.62 0.08 6.48
N ARG A 100 8.70 0.83 6.77
CA ARG A 100 8.72 1.82 7.86
C ARG A 100 7.65 2.90 7.71
N LYS A 101 7.47 3.46 6.50
CA LYS A 101 6.47 4.51 6.25
C LYS A 101 5.05 3.97 6.34
N MET A 102 4.80 2.74 5.87
CA MET A 102 3.49 2.11 5.98
C MET A 102 3.13 1.79 7.44
N GLU A 103 4.05 1.21 8.22
CA GLU A 103 3.84 0.95 9.64
C GLU A 103 3.53 2.24 10.42
N ALA A 104 4.32 3.30 10.18
CA ALA A 104 4.08 4.60 10.79
C ALA A 104 2.72 5.19 10.39
N ALA A 105 2.35 5.11 9.11
CA ALA A 105 1.06 5.62 8.62
C ALA A 105 -0.12 4.88 9.23
N VAL A 106 -0.06 3.54 9.33
CA VAL A 106 -1.10 2.74 9.98
C VAL A 106 -1.24 3.13 11.45
N GLN A 107 -0.13 3.28 12.18
CA GLN A 107 -0.17 3.73 13.57
C GLN A 107 -0.73 5.16 13.73
N LEU A 108 -0.36 6.09 12.84
CA LEU A 108 -0.85 7.48 12.93
C LEU A 108 -2.33 7.61 12.58
N LEU A 109 -2.83 6.78 11.65
CA LEU A 109 -4.21 6.86 11.15
C LEU A 109 -5.18 5.97 11.94
N PHE A 110 -4.72 4.86 12.54
CA PHE A 110 -5.54 3.95 13.35
C PHE A 110 -5.20 3.93 14.83
N GLY A 111 -4.03 4.41 15.25
CA GLY A 111 -3.56 4.35 16.65
C GLY A 111 -4.16 5.39 17.60
N GLN A 112 -5.31 5.97 17.28
CA GLN A 112 -6.11 6.76 18.20
C GLN A 112 -7.44 6.05 18.45
N GLU A 113 -7.39 5.03 19.30
CA GLU A 113 -8.53 4.57 20.10
C GLU A 113 -8.20 4.77 21.58
#